data_AF-A0A7J4QNX3-F1
#
_entry.id   AF-A0A7J4QNX3-F1
#
_cell.length_a   1.000
_cell.length_b   1.000
_cell.length_c   1.000
_cell.angle_alpha   90.00
_cell.angle_beta   90.00
_cell.angle_gamma   90.00
#
_symmetry.space_group_name_H-M   'P 1'
#
loop_
_entity.id
_entity.type
_entity.pdbx_description
1 polymer ?
#
loop_
_entity_poly.entity_id
_entity_poly.type
_entity_poly.pdbx_seq_one_letter_code
_entity_poly.pdbx_strand_id
1 'polypeptide(L)'
;MVGRPEWLVPSGVRMELAVLDRQRRGLLLTLLDERATVVDTPEDMDHPDDHIMALATALRAVTLTVDRGLKTRLIQAGCSIIEVVDGHRLRRIDP
;
A
#
# COMPACT_ATOMS: atom_id res chain seq x y z
N MET A 1 5.54 -11.40 -20.83
CA MET A 1 6.13 -10.15 -20.35
C MET A 1 5.29 -9.64 -19.20
N VAL A 2 5.90 -9.31 -18.05
CA VAL A 2 5.20 -8.55 -17.01
C VAL A 2 5.30 -7.09 -17.40
N GLY A 3 4.17 -6.39 -17.51
CA GLY A 3 4.13 -4.96 -17.84
C GLY A 3 4.76 -4.10 -16.74
N ARG A 4 4.87 -2.78 -16.98
CA ARG A 4 5.22 -1.86 -15.89
C ARG A 4 4.09 -1.87 -14.85
N PRO A 5 4.40 -1.96 -13.55
CA PRO A 5 3.38 -1.89 -12.52
C PRO A 5 2.77 -0.49 -12.50
N GLU A 6 1.48 -0.43 -12.29
CA GLU A 6 0.79 0.77 -11.84
C GLU A 6 0.82 0.77 -10.31
N TRP A 7 1.32 1.85 -9.72
CA TRP A 7 1.35 1.99 -8.26
C TRP A 7 0.14 2.79 -7.82
N LEU A 8 -0.57 2.28 -6.81
CA LEU A 8 -1.76 2.91 -6.27
C LEU A 8 -1.53 3.24 -4.80
N VAL A 9 -2.04 4.38 -4.36
CA VAL A 9 -2.04 4.79 -2.96
C VAL A 9 -3.45 5.26 -2.59
N PRO A 10 -4.10 4.67 -1.57
CA PRO A 10 -5.37 5.18 -1.08
C PRO A 10 -5.25 6.63 -0.58
N SER A 11 -6.25 7.47 -0.87
CA SER A 11 -6.27 8.88 -0.44
C SER A 11 -6.13 9.04 1.08
N GLY A 12 -6.80 8.20 1.88
CA GLY A 12 -6.68 8.20 3.34
C GLY A 12 -5.25 7.92 3.82
N VAL A 13 -4.57 6.94 3.22
CA VAL A 13 -3.15 6.64 3.50
C VAL A 13 -2.27 7.82 3.14
N ARG A 14 -2.52 8.46 1.98
CA ARG A 14 -1.74 9.63 1.54
C ARG A 14 -1.91 10.82 2.49
N MET A 15 -3.10 11.04 3.02
CA MET A 15 -3.38 12.08 4.01
C MET A 15 -2.63 11.82 5.32
N GLU A 16 -2.66 10.60 5.83
CA GLU A 16 -1.93 10.26 7.05
C GLU A 16 -0.43 10.39 6.88
N LEU A 17 0.13 9.92 5.76
CA LEU A 17 1.55 10.11 5.44
C LEU A 17 1.94 11.61 5.44
N ALA A 18 1.05 12.50 4.99
CA ALA A 18 1.27 13.95 5.05
C ALA A 18 1.29 14.49 6.49
N VAL A 19 0.42 13.98 7.35
CA VAL A 19 0.41 14.33 8.78
C VAL A 19 1.68 13.82 9.47
N LEU A 20 2.08 12.58 9.17
CA LEU A 20 3.28 11.96 9.72
C LEU A 20 4.56 12.68 9.29
N ASP A 21 4.70 13.09 8.03
CA ASP A 21 5.90 13.80 7.56
C ASP A 21 6.10 15.16 8.25
N ARG A 22 5.01 15.83 8.63
CA ARG A 22 5.07 17.06 9.44
C ARG A 22 5.62 16.81 10.84
N GLN A 23 5.38 15.62 11.40
CA GLN A 23 5.84 15.24 12.75
C GLN A 23 7.23 14.59 12.73
N ARG A 24 7.52 13.81 11.69
CA ARG A 24 8.74 13.01 11.50
C ARG A 24 9.26 13.26 10.09
N ARG A 25 10.23 14.15 9.97
CA ARG A 25 10.89 14.44 8.69
C ARG A 25 11.56 13.19 8.12
N GLY A 26 11.54 13.06 6.80
CA GLY A 26 12.31 12.04 6.07
C GLY A 26 11.47 11.03 5.32
N LEU A 27 10.15 11.23 5.21
CA LEU A 27 9.34 10.43 4.32
C LEU A 27 9.57 10.86 2.86
N LEU A 28 9.63 9.88 1.96
CA LEU A 28 9.85 10.11 0.53
C LEU A 28 8.54 10.45 -0.19
N LEU A 29 7.76 11.42 0.33
CA LEU A 29 6.42 11.73 -0.20
C LEU A 29 6.46 12.21 -1.64
N THR A 30 7.45 13.00 -2.03
CA THR A 30 7.62 13.45 -3.41
C THR A 30 7.79 12.29 -4.38
N LEU A 31 8.60 11.28 -4.01
CA LEU A 31 8.79 10.09 -4.83
C LEU A 31 7.51 9.25 -4.96
N LEU A 32 6.72 9.20 -3.88
CA LEU A 32 5.42 8.53 -3.87
C LEU A 32 4.46 9.20 -4.86
N ASP A 33 4.34 10.54 -4.78
CA ASP A 33 3.46 11.34 -5.64
C ASP A 33 3.86 11.29 -7.12
N GLU A 34 5.15 11.15 -7.42
CA GLU A 34 5.65 11.02 -8.80
C GLU A 34 5.39 9.64 -9.41
N ARG A 35 5.27 8.59 -8.60
CA ARG A 35 5.25 7.20 -9.08
C ARG A 35 3.92 6.49 -8.89
N ALA A 36 3.06 6.99 -8.01
CA ALA A 36 1.80 6.37 -7.70
C ALA A 36 0.61 7.28 -8.01
N THR A 37 -0.48 6.66 -8.43
CA THR A 37 -1.77 7.31 -8.58
C THR A 37 -2.49 7.24 -7.24
N VAL A 38 -2.91 8.40 -6.75
CA VAL A 38 -3.78 8.48 -5.57
C VAL A 38 -5.19 8.07 -5.98
N VAL A 39 -5.78 7.11 -5.27
CA VAL A 39 -7.12 6.59 -5.52
C VAL A 39 -8.02 6.94 -4.35
N ASP A 40 -9.19 7.49 -4.63
CA ASP A 40 -10.16 7.83 -3.60
C ASP A 40 -10.64 6.58 -2.86
N THR A 41 -10.73 6.72 -1.54
CA THR A 41 -11.26 5.71 -0.63
C THR A 41 -12.24 6.38 0.33
N PRO A 42 -13.23 5.66 0.87
CA PRO A 42 -14.23 6.24 1.75
C PRO A 42 -13.59 6.99 2.93
N GLU A 43 -14.09 8.19 3.22
CA GLU A 43 -13.56 9.06 4.29
C GLU A 43 -13.89 8.54 5.70
N ASP A 44 -14.85 7.61 5.82
CA ASP A 44 -15.35 7.04 7.08
C ASP A 44 -14.52 5.85 7.59
N MET A 45 -13.39 5.53 6.95
CA MET A 45 -12.50 4.49 7.42
C MET A 45 -11.55 5.04 8.50
N ASP A 46 -11.53 4.39 9.67
CA ASP A 46 -10.81 4.87 10.85
C ASP A 46 -9.29 4.67 10.78
N HIS A 47 -8.81 3.63 10.07
CA HIS A 47 -7.39 3.23 10.07
C HIS A 47 -6.82 3.13 8.64
N PRO A 48 -5.58 3.58 8.37
CA PRO A 48 -4.93 3.51 7.05
C PRO A 48 -4.93 2.11 6.45
N ASP A 49 -4.67 1.09 7.28
CA ASP A 49 -4.73 -0.31 6.88
C ASP A 49 -6.09 -0.69 6.27
N ASP A 50 -7.19 -0.13 6.75
CA ASP A 50 -8.52 -0.46 6.22
C ASP A 50 -8.72 0.11 4.82
N HIS A 51 -8.19 1.30 4.54
CA HIS A 51 -8.14 1.84 3.18
C HIS A 51 -7.31 0.95 2.23
N ILE A 52 -6.17 0.42 2.71
CA ILE A 52 -5.34 -0.52 1.93
C ILE A 52 -6.11 -1.82 1.67
N MET A 53 -6.74 -2.38 2.71
CA MET A 53 -7.52 -3.62 2.61
C MET A 53 -8.69 -3.48 1.63
N ALA A 54 -9.44 -2.39 1.71
CA ALA A 54 -10.56 -2.12 0.82
C ALA A 54 -10.11 -2.02 -0.64
N LEU A 55 -9.07 -1.23 -0.92
CA LEU A 55 -8.56 -1.05 -2.28
C LEU A 55 -7.98 -2.36 -2.84
N ALA A 56 -7.18 -3.07 -2.04
CA ALA A 56 -6.56 -4.33 -2.45
C ALA A 56 -7.62 -5.39 -2.79
N THR A 57 -8.66 -5.50 -1.96
CA THR A 57 -9.75 -6.45 -2.18
C THR A 57 -10.58 -6.07 -3.41
N ALA A 58 -10.97 -4.80 -3.53
CA ALA A 58 -11.83 -4.31 -4.61
C ALA A 58 -11.17 -4.47 -5.99
N LEU A 59 -9.87 -4.16 -6.09
CA LEU A 59 -9.14 -4.19 -7.36
C LEU A 59 -8.37 -5.51 -7.58
N ARG A 60 -8.38 -6.43 -6.61
CA ARG A 60 -7.47 -7.58 -6.56
C ARG A 60 -6.00 -7.15 -6.75
N ALA A 61 -5.65 -6.01 -6.18
CA ALA A 61 -4.30 -5.46 -6.29
C ALA A 61 -3.34 -6.27 -5.40
N VAL A 62 -2.06 -6.31 -5.82
CA VAL A 62 -1.01 -6.95 -5.03
C VAL A 62 -0.36 -5.88 -4.14
N THR A 63 -0.38 -6.10 -2.83
CA THR A 63 0.03 -5.06 -1.87
C THR A 63 1.50 -5.17 -1.47
N LEU A 64 2.27 -4.09 -1.64
CA LEU A 64 3.61 -3.96 -1.08
C LEU A 64 3.52 -3.34 0.32
N THR A 65 3.88 -4.10 1.35
CA THR A 65 3.96 -3.60 2.73
C THR A 65 5.03 -4.34 3.53
N VAL A 66 5.60 -3.67 4.53
CA VAL A 66 6.54 -4.28 5.50
C VAL A 66 5.84 -4.68 6.80
N ASP A 67 4.58 -4.27 7.01
CA ASP A 67 3.81 -4.56 8.20
C ASP A 67 3.36 -6.03 8.22
N ARG A 68 3.68 -6.76 9.30
CA ARG A 68 3.37 -8.19 9.44
C ARG A 68 1.89 -8.46 9.71
N GLY A 69 1.22 -7.58 10.45
CA GLY A 69 -0.20 -7.70 10.75
C GLY A 69 -1.03 -7.50 9.49
N LEU A 70 -0.74 -6.45 8.73
CA LEU A 70 -1.42 -6.17 7.47
C LEU A 70 -1.20 -7.27 6.43
N LYS A 71 0.03 -7.81 6.31
CA LYS A 71 0.29 -8.99 5.46
C LYS A 71 -0.62 -10.17 5.79
N THR A 72 -0.73 -10.48 7.09
CA THR A 72 -1.56 -11.59 7.56
C THR A 72 -3.03 -11.36 7.20
N ARG A 73 -3.54 -10.15 7.44
CA ARG A 73 -4.91 -9.74 7.11
C ARG A 73 -5.19 -9.85 5.60
N LEU A 74 -4.27 -9.39 4.75
CA LEU A 74 -4.40 -9.45 3.28
C LEU A 74 -4.48 -10.89 2.77
N ILE A 75 -3.57 -11.77 3.22
CA ILE A 75 -3.58 -13.18 2.84
C ILE A 75 -4.87 -13.87 3.29
N GLN A 76 -5.31 -13.63 4.53
CA GLN A 76 -6.59 -14.16 5.04
C GLN A 76 -7.80 -13.67 4.23
N ALA A 77 -7.73 -12.46 3.67
CA ALA A 77 -8.76 -11.89 2.79
C ALA A 77 -8.63 -12.33 1.32
N GLY A 78 -7.71 -13.23 0.98
CA GLY A 78 -7.51 -13.70 -0.40
C GLY A 78 -6.78 -12.71 -1.31
N CYS A 79 -6.03 -11.75 -0.73
CA CYS A 79 -5.21 -10.80 -1.48
C CYS A 79 -3.73 -11.20 -1.49
N SER A 80 -3.08 -11.09 -2.65
CA SER A 80 -1.64 -11.31 -2.78
C SER A 80 -0.83 -10.15 -2.22
N ILE A 81 0.39 -10.41 -1.76
CA ILE A 81 1.33 -9.41 -1.26
C ILE A 81 2.66 -9.45 -2.01
N ILE A 82 3.40 -8.34 -1.99
CA ILE A 82 4.80 -8.27 -2.40
C ILE A 82 5.67 -8.10 -1.15
N GLU A 83 6.69 -8.94 -1.04
CA GLU A 83 7.76 -8.81 -0.07
C GLU A 83 9.05 -8.32 -0.72
N VAL A 84 9.80 -7.50 0.01
CA VAL A 84 11.19 -7.18 -0.33
C VAL A 84 12.09 -8.21 0.36
N VAL A 85 12.81 -8.98 -0.43
CA VAL A 85 13.76 -10.02 0.00
C VAL A 85 15.17 -9.54 -0.36
N ASP A 86 16.15 -9.85 0.50
CA ASP A 86 17.57 -9.48 0.32
C ASP A 86 17.79 -7.98 0.05
N GLY A 87 16.89 -7.12 0.54
CA GLY A 87 16.97 -5.65 0.44
C GLY A 87 16.60 -5.04 -0.92
N HIS A 88 16.41 -5.83 -1.97
CA HIS A 88 16.15 -5.29 -3.32
C HIS A 88 15.30 -6.18 -4.23
N ARG A 89 15.08 -7.45 -3.88
CA ARG A 89 14.31 -8.38 -4.73
C ARG A 89 12.85 -8.34 -4.31
N LEU A 90 11.95 -8.18 -5.28
CA LEU A 90 10.51 -8.27 -5.02
C LEU A 90 10.05 -9.71 -5.22
N ARG A 91 9.32 -10.24 -4.24
CA ARG A 91 8.70 -11.57 -4.30
C ARG A 91 7.20 -11.44 -4.06
N ARG A 92 6.39 -11.91 -5.00
CA ARG A 92 4.95 -12.05 -4.83
C ARG A 92 4.64 -13.29 -3.99
N ILE A 93 3.73 -13.16 -3.04
CA ILE A 93 3.14 -14.24 -2.26
C ILE A 93 1.64 -14.22 -2.54
N ASP A 94 1.10 -15.36 -2.92
CA ASP A 94 -0.33 -15.56 -3.12
C ASP A 94 -0.98 -16.14 -1.86
N PRO A 95 -2.29 -15.95 -1.67
CA PRO A 95 -3.06 -16.47 -0.54
C PRO A 95 -3.03 -17.99 -0.38
#